data_AF-A0A929INU2-F1
#
_entry.id   AF-A0A929INU2-F1
#
_cell.length_a   1.000
_cell.length_b   1.000
_cell.length_c   1.000
_cell.angle_alpha   90.00
_cell.angle_beta   90.00
_cell.angle_gamma   90.00
#
_symmetry.space_group_name_H-M   'P 1'
#
loop_
_entity.id
_entity.type
_entity.pdbx_description
1 polymer ?
#
loop_
_entity_poly.entity_id
_entity_poly.type
_entity_poly.pdbx_seq_one_letter_code
_entity_poly.pdbx_strand_id
1 'polypeptide(L)'
;AKIAGESLFNDGVGVVVFTILLAVAVSAGASGGEALGAADMAVLFLRETVGGALIGLIFGYIAYRAMRSIDEHNLEVLITLALVFLITALAQAVHASAPIAAVVAGLLIGNHGARFAMSEKTTLHVQTFWSLIDEILNSVLFLIIGFEVLALALNGPTMTAALLAIPLVLVARLVAVATPMGLLRVRKKFTTGAVRVLTWGGLRGGISVALALSLPAGAEKDAILVITYGVVIFSIIVQGLTVGWVVKRVVR
;
A
#
# COMPACT_ATOMS: atom_id res chain seq x y z
N ALA A 1 1.57 15.97 -4.42
CA ALA A 1 1.22 15.86 -2.99
C ALA A 1 -0.08 15.06 -2.75
N LYS A 2 -1.26 15.48 -3.23
CA LYS A 2 -2.55 14.81 -2.89
C LYS A 2 -2.66 13.34 -3.32
N ILE A 3 -2.17 12.99 -4.52
CA ILE A 3 -2.25 11.61 -5.04
C ILE A 3 -1.22 10.69 -4.36
N ALA A 4 -0.01 11.17 -4.09
CA ALA A 4 1.03 10.39 -3.40
C ALA A 4 0.64 10.06 -1.95
N GLY A 5 0.05 11.02 -1.23
CA GLY A 5 -0.46 10.77 0.12
C GLY A 5 -1.63 9.78 0.16
N GLU A 6 -2.57 9.88 -0.80
CA GLU A 6 -3.66 8.90 -0.95
C GLU A 6 -3.11 7.49 -1.18
N SER A 7 -2.14 7.34 -2.09
CA SER A 7 -1.54 6.03 -2.41
C SER A 7 -0.86 5.42 -1.18
N LEU A 8 -0.09 6.22 -0.43
CA LEU A 8 0.64 5.75 0.74
C LEU A 8 -0.29 5.24 1.85
N PHE A 9 -1.39 5.96 2.12
CA PHE A 9 -2.41 5.48 3.07
C PHE A 9 -3.20 4.29 2.53
N ASN A 10 -3.53 4.29 1.24
CA ASN A 10 -4.20 3.18 0.59
C ASN A 10 -3.42 1.88 0.74
N ASP A 11 -2.10 1.92 0.60
CA ASP A 11 -1.24 0.75 0.73
C ASP A 11 -1.26 0.22 2.17
N GLY A 12 -1.16 1.11 3.17
CA GLY A 12 -1.25 0.72 4.58
C GLY A 12 -2.61 0.12 4.97
N VAL A 13 -3.71 0.72 4.50
CA VAL A 13 -5.07 0.21 4.75
C VAL A 13 -5.31 -1.09 3.99
N GLY A 14 -4.79 -1.22 2.77
CA GLY A 14 -4.90 -2.42 1.96
C GLY A 14 -4.29 -3.65 2.65
N VAL A 15 -3.13 -3.48 3.29
CA VAL A 15 -2.50 -4.54 4.10
C VAL A 15 -3.38 -4.92 5.29
N VAL A 16 -3.96 -3.95 6.01
CA VAL A 16 -4.86 -4.26 7.15
C VAL A 16 -6.08 -5.04 6.71
N VAL A 17 -6.76 -4.58 5.65
CA VAL A 17 -7.94 -5.28 5.11
C VAL A 17 -7.56 -6.69 4.65
N PHE A 18 -6.41 -6.86 4.01
CA PHE A 18 -5.92 -8.18 3.62
C PHE A 18 -5.67 -9.09 4.83
N THR A 19 -4.99 -8.62 5.88
CA THR A 19 -4.72 -9.41 7.08
C THR A 19 -6.00 -9.87 7.76
N ILE A 20 -7.01 -8.99 7.85
CA ILE A 20 -8.33 -9.33 8.40
C ILE A 20 -9.01 -10.40 7.55
N LEU A 21 -9.05 -10.22 6.23
CA LEU A 21 -9.67 -11.20 5.32
C LEU A 21 -8.96 -12.56 5.38
N LEU A 22 -7.63 -12.55 5.48
CA LEU A 22 -6.84 -13.76 5.65
C LEU A 22 -7.11 -14.44 6.99
N ALA A 23 -7.19 -13.68 8.09
CA ALA A 23 -7.54 -14.21 9.40
C ALA A 23 -8.94 -14.85 9.39
N VAL A 24 -9.92 -14.22 8.75
CA VAL A 24 -11.26 -14.77 8.54
C VAL A 24 -11.21 -16.05 7.71
N ALA A 25 -10.50 -16.05 6.58
CA ALA A 25 -10.40 -17.22 5.72
C ALA A 25 -9.74 -18.42 6.42
N VAL A 26 -8.66 -18.19 7.16
CA VAL A 26 -7.93 -19.24 7.88
C VAL A 26 -8.73 -19.74 9.08
N SER A 27 -9.39 -18.84 9.84
CA SER A 27 -10.23 -19.22 10.98
C SER A 27 -11.46 -20.04 10.56
N ALA A 28 -12.08 -19.71 9.42
CA ALA A 28 -13.20 -20.48 8.86
C ALA A 28 -12.80 -21.88 8.38
N GLY A 29 -11.53 -22.09 8.01
CA GLY A 29 -10.99 -23.39 7.60
C GLY A 29 -10.65 -24.33 8.77
N ALA A 30 -10.50 -23.79 9.99
CA ALA A 30 -10.31 -24.59 11.19
C ALA A 30 -11.68 -25.08 11.68
N SER A 31 -11.96 -26.37 11.48
CA SER A 31 -13.19 -27.04 11.91
C SER A 31 -13.43 -26.85 13.41
N GLY A 32 -14.23 -25.85 13.80
CA GLY A 32 -14.63 -25.60 15.19
C GLY A 32 -14.50 -24.15 15.69
N GLY A 33 -13.97 -23.21 14.90
CA GLY A 33 -13.95 -21.79 15.28
C GLY A 33 -15.29 -21.10 15.05
N GLU A 34 -15.77 -20.31 16.02
CA GLU A 34 -16.84 -19.34 15.76
C GLU A 34 -16.38 -18.40 14.65
N ALA A 35 -17.23 -18.21 13.62
CA ALA A 35 -16.95 -17.25 12.56
C ALA A 35 -16.77 -15.86 13.19
N LEU A 36 -15.64 -15.19 12.89
CA LEU A 36 -15.38 -13.83 13.34
C LEU A 36 -16.57 -12.93 13.03
N GLY A 37 -17.19 -12.39 14.07
CA GLY A 37 -18.33 -11.50 13.91
C GLY A 37 -17.91 -10.17 13.29
N ALA A 38 -18.89 -9.41 12.78
CA ALA A 38 -18.64 -8.05 12.30
C ALA A 38 -18.01 -7.14 13.38
N ALA A 39 -18.34 -7.39 14.65
CA ALA A 39 -17.73 -6.71 15.78
C ALA A 39 -16.24 -7.06 15.94
N ASP A 40 -15.86 -8.34 15.82
CA ASP A 40 -14.47 -8.78 15.95
C ASP A 40 -13.60 -8.24 14.82
N MET A 41 -14.13 -8.22 13.59
CA MET A 41 -13.46 -7.59 12.45
C MET A 41 -13.23 -6.09 12.68
N ALA A 42 -14.22 -5.38 13.24
CA ALA A 42 -14.07 -3.96 13.55
C ALA A 42 -13.03 -3.71 14.65
N VAL A 43 -13.00 -4.56 15.68
CA VAL A 43 -11.97 -4.50 16.75
C VAL A 43 -10.59 -4.79 16.19
N LEU A 44 -10.44 -5.81 15.34
CA LEU A 44 -9.17 -6.13 14.69
C LEU A 44 -8.69 -5.00 13.79
N PHE A 45 -9.58 -4.42 12.99
CA PHE A 45 -9.27 -3.25 12.16
C PHE A 45 -8.80 -2.05 12.99
N LEU A 46 -9.51 -1.74 14.07
CA LEU A 46 -9.13 -0.65 14.97
C LEU A 46 -7.79 -0.93 15.64
N ARG A 47 -7.57 -2.15 16.13
CA ARG A 47 -6.29 -2.55 16.74
C ARG A 47 -5.13 -2.40 15.76
N GLU A 48 -5.28 -2.90 14.54
CA GLU A 48 -4.22 -2.85 13.54
C GLU A 48 -3.91 -1.42 13.10
N THR A 49 -4.95 -0.63 12.82
CA THR A 49 -4.85 0.74 12.31
C THR A 49 -4.35 1.70 13.38
N VAL A 50 -5.02 1.71 14.54
CA VAL A 50 -4.67 2.62 15.65
C VAL A 50 -3.37 2.20 16.30
N GLY A 51 -3.14 0.89 16.50
CA GLY A 51 -1.89 0.38 17.03
C GLY A 51 -0.70 0.75 16.14
N GLY A 52 -0.84 0.58 14.83
CA GLY A 52 0.19 0.98 13.87
C GLY A 52 0.46 2.48 13.92
N ALA A 53 -0.59 3.29 13.92
CA ALA A 53 -0.48 4.74 14.01
C ALA A 53 0.19 5.21 15.31
N LEU A 54 -0.16 4.62 16.46
CA LEU A 54 0.44 4.97 17.75
C LEU A 54 1.92 4.60 17.80
N ILE A 55 2.30 3.41 17.31
CA ILE A 55 3.72 3.00 17.23
C ILE A 55 4.48 3.98 16.33
N GLY A 56 3.94 4.28 15.15
CA GLY A 56 4.55 5.24 14.22
C GLY A 56 4.73 6.63 14.83
N LEU A 57 3.73 7.13 15.58
CA LEU A 57 3.82 8.42 16.27
C LEU A 57 4.85 8.41 17.40
N ILE A 58 4.79 7.43 18.29
CA ILE A 58 5.66 7.36 19.47
C ILE A 58 7.12 7.23 19.04
N PHE A 59 7.43 6.23 18.22
CA PHE A 59 8.80 5.96 17.82
C PHE A 59 9.29 6.93 16.76
N GLY A 60 8.41 7.43 15.88
CA GLY A 60 8.73 8.54 14.98
C GLY A 60 9.09 9.82 15.75
N TYR A 61 8.38 10.12 16.84
CA TYR A 61 8.72 11.26 17.70
C TYR A 61 10.05 11.07 18.44
N ILE A 62 10.33 9.86 18.94
CA ILE A 62 11.63 9.53 19.55
C ILE A 62 12.76 9.73 18.53
N ALA A 63 12.60 9.20 17.31
CA ALA A 63 13.57 9.37 16.25
C ALA A 63 13.75 10.85 15.86
N TYR A 64 12.66 11.62 15.75
CA TYR A 64 12.71 13.07 15.56
C TYR A 64 13.53 13.77 16.65
N ARG A 65 13.35 13.42 17.92
CA ARG A 65 14.11 13.98 19.04
C ARG A 65 15.59 13.62 18.95
N ALA A 66 15.91 12.40 18.57
CA ALA A 66 17.29 11.94 18.37
C ALA A 66 17.96 12.71 17.22
N MET A 67 17.30 12.83 16.06
CA MET A 67 17.81 13.60 14.92
C MET A 67 18.02 15.07 15.30
N ARG A 68 17.09 15.68 16.03
CA ARG A 68 17.25 17.09 16.46
C ARG A 68 18.47 17.32 17.37
N SER A 69 18.97 16.28 18.03
CA SER A 69 20.14 16.37 18.91
C SER A 69 21.48 16.12 18.21
N ILE A 70 21.46 15.75 16.93
CA ILE A 70 22.62 15.31 16.15
C ILE A 70 22.63 16.09 14.83
N ASP A 71 23.75 16.71 14.47
CA ASP A 71 23.90 17.38 13.16
C ASP A 71 24.94 16.63 12.32
N GLU A 72 24.61 15.38 11.96
CA GLU A 72 25.46 14.50 11.18
C GLU A 72 24.60 13.58 10.30
N HIS A 73 24.87 13.60 8.99
CA HIS A 73 23.94 13.13 7.98
C HIS A 73 23.89 11.60 7.92
N ASN A 74 25.01 10.94 8.15
CA ASN A 74 25.10 9.48 8.14
C ASN A 74 24.35 8.90 9.35
N LEU A 75 24.50 9.49 10.53
CA LEU A 75 23.78 9.11 11.75
C LEU A 75 22.27 9.30 11.58
N GLU A 76 21.83 10.41 11.02
CA GLU A 76 20.40 10.64 10.79
C GLU A 76 19.81 9.61 9.81
N VAL A 77 20.52 9.25 8.73
CA VAL A 77 20.12 8.14 7.84
C VAL A 77 20.02 6.81 8.61
N LEU A 78 21.02 6.48 9.43
CA LEU A 78 21.00 5.27 10.26
C LEU A 78 19.84 5.26 11.26
N ILE A 79 19.49 6.40 11.84
CA ILE A 79 18.30 6.52 12.72
C ILE A 79 17.03 6.20 11.94
N THR A 80 16.88 6.69 10.70
CA THR A 80 15.69 6.38 9.89
C THR A 80 15.61 4.90 9.53
N LEU A 81 16.74 4.24 9.22
CA LEU A 81 16.78 2.80 9.00
C LEU A 81 16.40 2.02 10.26
N ALA A 82 17.05 2.34 11.38
CA ALA A 82 16.77 1.73 12.67
C ALA A 82 15.30 1.88 13.07
N LEU A 83 14.70 3.04 12.78
CA LEU A 83 13.30 3.29 13.01
C LEU A 83 12.40 2.35 12.20
N VAL A 84 12.66 2.16 10.91
CA VAL A 84 11.85 1.26 10.06
C VAL A 84 11.92 -0.18 10.57
N PHE A 85 13.09 -0.67 10.95
CA PHE A 85 13.22 -2.01 11.54
C PHE A 85 12.49 -2.10 12.89
N LEU A 86 12.66 -1.10 13.76
CA LEU A 86 12.08 -1.07 15.09
C LEU A 86 10.54 -1.04 15.05
N ILE A 87 9.94 -0.12 14.29
CA ILE A 87 8.48 -0.03 14.21
C ILE A 87 7.88 -1.26 13.55
N THR A 88 8.57 -1.89 12.60
CA THR A 88 8.11 -3.13 11.97
C THR A 88 8.09 -4.27 12.98
N ALA A 89 9.18 -4.47 13.72
CA ALA A 89 9.28 -5.52 14.73
C ALA A 89 8.24 -5.33 15.85
N LEU A 90 8.09 -4.10 16.34
CA LEU A 90 7.11 -3.79 17.39
C LEU A 90 5.67 -3.95 16.91
N ALA A 91 5.36 -3.47 15.70
CA ALA A 91 4.03 -3.62 15.12
C ALA A 91 3.66 -5.10 14.98
N GLN A 92 4.59 -5.94 14.47
CA GLN A 92 4.38 -7.38 14.40
C GLN A 92 4.16 -8.01 15.79
N ALA A 93 4.97 -7.65 16.78
CA ALA A 93 4.87 -8.19 18.14
C ALA A 93 3.52 -7.90 18.83
N VAL A 94 2.89 -6.77 18.53
CA VAL A 94 1.58 -6.41 19.10
C VAL A 94 0.40 -6.66 18.16
N HIS A 95 0.63 -7.28 17.01
CA HIS A 95 -0.36 -7.48 15.94
C HIS A 95 -0.98 -6.15 15.48
N ALA A 96 -0.12 -5.22 15.09
CA ALA A 96 -0.45 -3.93 14.52
C ALA A 96 0.11 -3.80 13.09
N SER A 97 -0.39 -2.81 12.33
CA SER A 97 0.03 -2.60 10.95
C SER A 97 1.40 -1.91 10.86
N ALA A 98 2.42 -2.67 10.49
CA ALA A 98 3.76 -2.15 10.23
C ALA A 98 3.80 -1.09 9.10
N PRO A 99 3.11 -1.27 7.96
CA PRO A 99 3.02 -0.23 6.94
C PRO A 99 2.43 1.07 7.48
N ILE A 100 1.34 1.02 8.25
CA ILE A 100 0.73 2.23 8.84
C ILE A 100 1.70 2.89 9.83
N ALA A 101 2.42 2.11 10.63
CA ALA A 101 3.45 2.66 11.51
C ALA A 101 4.55 3.39 10.72
N ALA A 102 5.01 2.82 9.60
CA ALA A 102 6.00 3.44 8.72
C ALA A 102 5.47 4.71 8.05
N VAL A 103 4.21 4.72 7.56
CA VAL A 103 3.58 5.91 6.99
C VAL A 103 3.51 7.04 8.01
N VAL A 104 3.07 6.75 9.22
CA VAL A 104 2.89 7.76 10.27
C VAL A 104 4.24 8.29 10.76
N ALA A 105 5.22 7.43 10.98
CA ALA A 105 6.58 7.83 11.31
C ALA A 105 7.23 8.66 10.19
N GLY A 106 7.10 8.22 8.94
CA GLY A 106 7.63 8.88 7.76
C GLY A 106 6.99 10.25 7.51
N LEU A 107 5.67 10.40 7.73
CA LEU A 107 4.99 11.70 7.67
C LEU A 107 5.48 12.65 8.77
N LEU A 108 5.72 12.14 9.98
CA LEU A 108 6.24 12.94 11.09
C LEU A 108 7.65 13.45 10.77
N ILE A 109 8.55 12.57 10.33
CA ILE A 109 9.94 12.92 10.01
C ILE A 109 10.02 13.78 8.75
N GLY A 110 9.35 13.38 7.67
CA GLY A 110 9.38 14.05 6.38
C GLY A 110 8.73 15.44 6.37
N ASN A 111 7.83 15.73 7.32
CA ASN A 111 7.22 17.06 7.47
C ASN A 111 7.83 17.83 8.65
N HIS A 112 7.71 17.32 9.87
CA HIS A 112 8.14 18.03 11.07
C HIS A 112 9.65 17.91 11.31
N GLY A 113 10.24 16.74 11.03
CA GLY A 113 11.69 16.52 11.12
C GLY A 113 12.48 17.36 10.12
N ALA A 114 12.13 17.30 8.84
CA ALA A 114 12.77 18.10 7.80
C ALA A 114 12.72 19.61 8.07
N ARG A 115 11.67 20.09 8.77
CA ARG A 115 11.50 21.52 9.06
C ARG A 115 12.17 21.99 10.36
N PHE A 116 12.26 21.12 11.38
CA PHE A 116 12.63 21.54 12.74
C PHE A 116 13.75 20.72 13.40
N ALA A 117 14.22 19.64 12.78
CA ALA A 117 15.27 18.78 13.32
C ALA A 117 16.50 18.68 12.42
N MET A 118 16.34 18.83 11.10
CA MET A 118 17.41 18.57 10.13
C MET A 118 17.93 19.85 9.49
N SER A 119 19.21 19.86 9.11
CA SER A 119 19.75 20.85 8.17
C SER A 119 19.21 20.59 6.75
N GLU A 120 19.31 21.58 5.84
CA GLU A 120 18.94 21.39 4.42
C GLU A 120 19.77 20.28 3.76
N LYS A 121 21.07 20.22 4.08
CA LYS A 121 21.95 19.19 3.57
C LYS A 121 21.53 17.82 4.09
N THR A 122 21.19 17.67 5.37
CA THR A 122 20.76 16.36 5.90
C THR A 122 19.44 15.92 5.29
N THR A 123 18.48 16.84 5.16
CA THR A 123 17.20 16.56 4.51
C THR A 123 17.41 16.01 3.09
N LEU A 124 18.30 16.62 2.31
CA LEU A 124 18.64 16.16 0.97
C LEU A 124 19.26 14.75 0.97
N HIS A 125 20.17 14.46 1.90
CA HIS A 125 20.80 13.14 2.01
C HIS A 125 19.79 12.06 2.39
N VAL A 126 18.94 12.31 3.38
CA VAL A 126 17.89 11.38 3.80
C VAL A 126 16.91 11.13 2.65
N GLN A 127 16.46 12.18 1.95
CA GLN A 127 15.56 12.02 0.79
C GLN A 127 16.22 11.26 -0.35
N THR A 128 17.47 11.56 -0.67
CA THR A 128 18.20 10.88 -1.74
C THR A 128 18.41 9.41 -1.41
N PHE A 129 18.81 9.12 -0.17
CA PHE A 129 18.96 7.75 0.32
C PHE A 129 17.66 6.96 0.18
N TRP A 130 16.54 7.48 0.70
CA TRP A 130 15.26 6.79 0.62
C TRP A 130 14.71 6.70 -0.81
N SER A 131 14.99 7.67 -1.68
CA SER A 131 14.66 7.57 -3.11
C SER A 131 15.42 6.44 -3.80
N LEU A 132 16.71 6.27 -3.49
CA LEU A 132 17.50 5.16 -4.04
C LEU A 132 17.01 3.81 -3.50
N ILE A 133 16.69 3.73 -2.21
CA ILE A 133 16.11 2.52 -1.62
C ILE A 133 14.76 2.18 -2.26
N ASP A 134 13.88 3.17 -2.48
CA ASP A 134 12.60 2.97 -3.16
C ASP A 134 12.81 2.44 -4.60
N GLU A 135 13.74 3.02 -5.35
CA GLU A 135 14.04 2.58 -6.72
C GLU A 135 14.61 1.15 -6.77
N ILE A 136 15.52 0.83 -5.85
CA ILE A 136 16.10 -0.51 -5.73
C ILE A 136 15.03 -1.53 -5.34
N LEU A 137 14.24 -1.26 -4.29
CA LEU A 137 13.21 -2.18 -3.80
C LEU A 137 12.11 -2.39 -4.85
N ASN A 138 11.69 -1.35 -5.56
CA ASN A 138 10.74 -1.49 -6.66
C ASN A 138 11.31 -2.33 -7.80
N SER A 139 12.57 -2.11 -8.18
CA SER A 139 13.23 -2.91 -9.22
C SER A 139 13.32 -4.39 -8.84
N VAL A 140 13.71 -4.68 -7.61
CA VAL A 140 13.75 -6.06 -7.08
C VAL A 140 12.36 -6.67 -7.03
N LEU A 141 11.35 -5.92 -6.57
CA LEU A 141 9.97 -6.36 -6.54
C LEU A 141 9.48 -6.71 -7.96
N PHE A 142 9.74 -5.88 -8.97
CA PHE A 142 9.35 -6.16 -10.34
C PHE A 142 10.10 -7.34 -10.94
N LEU A 143 11.37 -7.51 -10.59
CA LEU A 143 12.15 -8.68 -10.98
C LEU A 143 11.55 -9.98 -10.42
N ILE A 144 11.24 -10.01 -9.12
CA ILE A 144 10.63 -11.17 -8.46
C ILE A 144 9.24 -11.46 -9.07
N ILE A 145 8.44 -10.42 -9.30
CA ILE A 145 7.16 -10.52 -10.02
C ILE A 145 7.35 -11.18 -11.38
N GLY A 146 8.35 -10.75 -12.15
CA GLY A 146 8.65 -11.32 -13.46
C GLY A 146 9.04 -12.79 -13.42
N PHE A 147 9.87 -13.19 -12.45
CA PHE A 147 10.28 -14.59 -12.29
C PHE A 147 9.13 -15.49 -11.84
N GLU A 148 8.33 -15.06 -10.88
CA GLU A 148 7.23 -15.85 -10.34
C GLU A 148 6.17 -16.15 -11.42
N VAL A 149 5.89 -15.19 -12.32
CA VAL A 149 4.96 -15.39 -13.44
C VAL A 149 5.37 -16.56 -14.33
N LEU A 150 6.68 -16.80 -14.50
CA LEU A 150 7.19 -17.92 -15.28
C LEU A 150 7.00 -19.28 -14.57
N ALA A 151 6.92 -19.26 -13.24
CA ALA A 151 6.72 -20.46 -12.42
C ALA A 151 5.23 -20.85 -12.29
N LEU A 152 4.30 -19.95 -12.62
CA LEU A 152 2.86 -20.21 -12.50
C LEU A 152 2.36 -21.19 -13.56
N ALA A 153 1.69 -22.25 -13.10
CA ALA A 153 0.95 -23.15 -13.97
C ALA A 153 -0.34 -22.47 -14.48
N LEU A 154 -0.29 -22.01 -15.73
CA LEU A 154 -1.43 -21.37 -16.37
C LEU A 154 -2.47 -22.42 -16.80
N ASN A 155 -3.59 -22.46 -16.08
CA ASN A 155 -4.73 -23.31 -16.41
C ASN A 155 -5.81 -22.47 -17.11
N GLY A 156 -6.55 -23.08 -18.04
CA GLY A 156 -7.65 -22.39 -18.76
C GLY A 156 -8.62 -21.64 -17.82
N PRO A 157 -9.10 -22.25 -16.72
CA PRO A 157 -10.01 -21.60 -15.77
C PRO A 157 -9.40 -20.42 -15.00
N THR A 158 -8.11 -20.49 -14.62
CA THR A 158 -7.47 -19.38 -13.89
C THR A 158 -7.21 -18.19 -14.80
N MET A 159 -6.93 -18.46 -16.08
CA MET A 159 -6.80 -17.42 -17.11
C MET A 159 -8.13 -16.70 -17.37
N THR A 160 -9.24 -17.42 -17.48
CA THR A 160 -10.56 -16.80 -17.64
C THR A 160 -10.95 -16.00 -16.40
N ALA A 161 -10.66 -16.50 -15.19
CA ALA A 161 -10.87 -15.76 -13.96
C ALA A 161 -10.04 -14.46 -13.92
N ALA A 162 -8.77 -14.49 -14.33
CA ALA A 162 -7.92 -13.30 -14.41
C ALA A 162 -8.47 -12.26 -15.40
N LEU A 163 -8.93 -12.70 -16.58
CA LEU A 163 -9.54 -11.83 -17.59
C LEU A 163 -10.86 -11.20 -17.11
N LEU A 164 -11.67 -11.94 -16.36
CA LEU A 164 -12.91 -11.42 -15.75
C LEU A 164 -12.65 -10.51 -14.55
N ALA A 165 -11.55 -10.73 -13.82
CA ALA A 165 -11.17 -9.88 -12.70
C ALA A 165 -10.79 -8.45 -13.15
N ILE A 166 -10.21 -8.27 -14.34
CA ILE A 166 -9.86 -6.95 -14.87
C ILE A 166 -11.06 -5.98 -14.92
N PRO A 167 -12.16 -6.27 -15.65
CA PRO A 167 -13.31 -5.37 -15.69
C PRO A 167 -13.97 -5.24 -14.31
N LEU A 168 -13.99 -6.31 -13.51
CA LEU A 168 -14.53 -6.27 -12.15
C LEU A 168 -13.78 -5.26 -11.27
N VAL A 169 -12.44 -5.30 -11.28
CA VAL A 169 -11.59 -4.39 -10.50
C VAL A 169 -11.73 -2.95 -11.00
N LEU A 170 -11.88 -2.73 -12.31
CA LEU A 170 -12.12 -1.40 -12.88
C LEU A 170 -13.48 -0.84 -12.46
N VAL A 171 -14.53 -1.66 -12.46
CA VAL A 171 -15.87 -1.26 -11.99
C VAL A 171 -15.84 -0.97 -10.49
N ALA A 172 -15.18 -1.82 -9.69
CA ALA A 172 -15.01 -1.59 -8.26
C ALA A 172 -14.28 -0.25 -7.99
N ARG A 173 -13.23 0.05 -8.76
CA ARG A 173 -12.52 1.34 -8.67
C ARG A 173 -13.42 2.50 -9.08
N LEU A 174 -14.20 2.36 -10.15
CA LEU A 174 -15.14 3.38 -10.61
C LEU A 174 -16.15 3.71 -9.50
N VAL A 175 -16.75 2.70 -8.86
CA VAL A 175 -17.71 2.88 -7.76
C VAL A 175 -17.03 3.52 -6.54
N ALA A 176 -15.84 3.04 -6.17
CA ALA A 176 -15.08 3.57 -5.05
C ALA A 176 -14.67 5.04 -5.22
N VAL A 177 -14.41 5.49 -6.45
CA VAL A 177 -14.08 6.89 -6.76
C VAL A 177 -15.35 7.73 -6.97
N ALA A 178 -16.32 7.22 -7.74
CA ALA A 178 -17.53 7.96 -8.11
C ALA A 178 -18.44 8.24 -6.92
N THR A 179 -18.53 7.31 -5.96
CA THR A 179 -19.38 7.47 -4.75
C THR A 179 -18.95 8.69 -3.90
N PRO A 180 -17.72 8.78 -3.39
CA PRO A 180 -17.29 9.92 -2.57
C PRO A 180 -17.22 11.21 -3.40
N MET A 181 -16.81 11.17 -4.67
CA MET A 181 -16.82 12.35 -5.52
C MET A 181 -18.23 12.86 -5.79
N GLY A 182 -19.21 11.97 -5.98
CA GLY A 182 -20.62 12.32 -6.16
C GLY A 182 -21.19 12.99 -4.91
N LEU A 183 -20.93 12.44 -3.73
CA LEU A 183 -21.34 13.02 -2.45
C LEU A 183 -20.70 14.40 -2.20
N LEU A 184 -19.41 14.54 -2.51
CA LEU A 184 -18.67 15.80 -2.34
C LEU A 184 -19.01 16.84 -3.42
N ARG A 185 -19.56 16.43 -4.58
CA ARG A 185 -19.96 17.33 -5.66
C ARG A 185 -21.04 18.32 -5.24
N VAL A 186 -21.78 18.00 -4.18
CA VAL A 186 -22.76 18.88 -3.53
C VAL A 186 -22.08 20.11 -2.91
N ARG A 187 -20.82 20.01 -2.49
CA ARG A 187 -20.08 21.09 -1.80
C ARG A 187 -18.83 21.57 -2.53
N LYS A 188 -18.32 20.84 -3.52
CA LYS A 188 -17.10 21.19 -4.27
C LYS A 188 -17.29 20.97 -5.77
N LYS A 189 -16.78 21.90 -6.58
CA LYS A 189 -16.68 21.71 -8.02
C LYS A 189 -15.44 20.86 -8.33
N PHE A 190 -15.63 19.76 -9.03
CA PHE A 190 -14.54 18.93 -9.57
C PHE A 190 -14.38 19.20 -11.06
N THR A 191 -13.17 19.03 -11.58
CA THR A 191 -12.89 19.12 -13.02
C THR A 191 -13.68 18.06 -13.79
N THR A 192 -14.17 18.44 -14.97
CA THR A 192 -14.88 17.52 -15.85
C THR A 192 -13.93 16.40 -16.26
N GLY A 193 -14.35 15.15 -16.08
CA GLY A 193 -13.52 13.99 -16.40
C GLY A 193 -12.65 13.46 -15.24
N ALA A 194 -12.63 14.12 -14.07
CA ALA A 194 -11.81 13.70 -12.93
C ALA A 194 -12.07 12.26 -12.48
N VAL A 195 -13.34 11.83 -12.39
CA VAL A 195 -13.71 10.46 -11.99
C VAL A 195 -13.11 9.42 -12.93
N ARG A 196 -13.17 9.67 -14.25
CA ARG A 196 -12.64 8.76 -15.27
C ARG A 196 -11.12 8.68 -15.21
N VAL A 197 -10.45 9.83 -15.06
CA VAL A 197 -8.99 9.90 -14.93
C VAL A 197 -8.51 9.22 -13.65
N LEU A 198 -9.16 9.45 -12.51
CA LEU A 198 -8.80 8.84 -11.22
C LEU A 198 -9.10 7.34 -11.18
N THR A 199 -10.13 6.90 -11.90
CA THR A 199 -10.41 5.46 -12.08
C THR A 199 -9.35 4.81 -12.95
N TRP A 200 -9.01 5.42 -14.09
CA TRP A 200 -8.06 4.85 -15.04
C TRP A 200 -6.60 4.96 -14.58
N GLY A 201 -6.25 6.01 -13.86
CA GLY A 201 -4.91 6.25 -13.31
C GLY A 201 -4.62 5.56 -11.99
N GLY A 202 -5.56 4.79 -11.43
CA GLY A 202 -5.34 3.97 -10.25
C GLY A 202 -4.55 2.70 -10.57
N LEU A 203 -3.26 2.86 -10.86
CA LEU A 203 -2.37 1.75 -11.19
C LEU A 203 -2.27 0.79 -10.00
N ARG A 204 -2.27 -0.52 -10.29
CA ARG A 204 -2.08 -1.57 -9.30
C ARG A 204 -0.60 -1.85 -9.14
N GLY A 205 -0.12 -1.74 -7.91
CA GLY A 205 1.29 -1.88 -7.57
C GLY A 205 1.67 -3.28 -7.09
N GLY A 206 2.97 -3.41 -6.81
CA GLY A 206 3.62 -4.62 -6.33
C GLY A 206 3.09 -5.19 -5.01
N ILE A 207 2.53 -4.34 -4.15
CA ILE A 207 2.04 -4.73 -2.83
C ILE A 207 0.92 -5.78 -2.95
N SER A 208 0.05 -5.67 -3.97
CA SER A 208 -1.02 -6.65 -4.19
C SER A 208 -0.45 -8.05 -4.43
N VAL A 209 0.65 -8.12 -5.19
CA VAL A 209 1.34 -9.37 -5.49
C VAL A 209 2.09 -9.90 -4.26
N ALA A 210 2.78 -9.02 -3.53
CA ALA A 210 3.46 -9.39 -2.29
C ALA A 210 2.49 -9.99 -1.25
N LEU A 211 1.27 -9.44 -1.15
CA LEU A 211 0.22 -9.99 -0.29
C LEU A 211 -0.31 -11.34 -0.82
N ALA A 212 -0.51 -11.48 -2.13
CA ALA A 212 -0.88 -12.77 -2.69
C ALA A 212 0.20 -13.85 -2.44
N LEU A 213 1.49 -13.47 -2.49
CA LEU A 213 2.61 -14.36 -2.20
C LEU A 213 2.68 -14.78 -0.73
N SER A 214 2.21 -13.94 0.19
CA SER A 214 2.18 -14.23 1.63
C SER A 214 1.08 -15.22 2.03
N LEU A 215 0.19 -15.59 1.10
CA LEU A 215 -0.83 -16.61 1.35
C LEU A 215 -0.18 -17.97 1.69
N PRO A 216 -0.80 -18.74 2.61
CA PRO A 216 -0.41 -20.12 2.87
C PRO A 216 -0.44 -20.98 1.59
N ALA A 217 0.43 -21.98 1.52
CA ALA A 217 0.44 -22.90 0.37
C ALA A 217 -0.89 -23.67 0.26
N GLY A 218 -1.46 -23.72 -0.94
CA GLY A 218 -2.72 -24.40 -1.23
C GLY A 218 -3.18 -24.12 -2.66
N ALA A 219 -4.16 -24.89 -3.16
CA ALA A 219 -4.66 -24.75 -4.53
C ALA A 219 -5.23 -23.34 -4.82
N GLU A 220 -5.80 -22.69 -3.81
CA GLU A 220 -6.33 -21.33 -3.91
C GLU A 220 -5.25 -20.26 -4.08
N LYS A 221 -4.04 -20.51 -3.56
CA LYS A 221 -2.92 -19.57 -3.66
C LYS A 221 -2.55 -19.35 -5.13
N ASP A 222 -2.38 -20.42 -5.90
CA ASP A 222 -1.99 -20.35 -7.31
C ASP A 222 -3.06 -19.63 -8.14
N ALA A 223 -4.34 -19.89 -7.85
CA ALA A 223 -5.44 -19.19 -8.50
C ALA A 223 -5.45 -17.69 -8.19
N ILE A 224 -5.33 -17.31 -6.91
CA ILE A 224 -5.29 -15.91 -6.47
C ILE A 224 -4.06 -15.19 -7.05
N LEU A 225 -2.90 -15.87 -7.10
CA LEU A 225 -1.70 -15.34 -7.72
C LEU A 225 -1.95 -15.03 -9.20
N VAL A 226 -2.40 -16.00 -10.00
CA VAL A 226 -2.66 -15.80 -11.44
C VAL A 226 -3.62 -14.63 -11.68
N ILE A 227 -4.71 -14.54 -10.90
CA ILE A 227 -5.67 -13.44 -10.98
C ILE A 227 -5.01 -12.09 -10.65
N THR A 228 -4.28 -12.03 -9.55
CA THR A 228 -3.61 -10.81 -9.08
C THR A 228 -2.56 -10.33 -10.09
N TYR A 229 -1.75 -11.26 -10.63
CA TYR A 229 -0.78 -10.96 -11.67
C TYR A 229 -1.45 -10.46 -12.95
N GLY A 230 -2.52 -11.12 -13.42
CA GLY A 230 -3.24 -10.68 -14.62
C GLY A 230 -3.75 -9.24 -14.49
N VAL A 231 -4.31 -8.89 -13.33
CA VAL A 231 -4.77 -7.53 -13.04
C VAL A 231 -3.61 -6.53 -12.95
N VAL A 232 -2.50 -6.88 -12.28
CA VAL A 232 -1.34 -5.99 -12.13
C VAL A 232 -0.63 -5.75 -13.46
N ILE A 233 -0.40 -6.80 -14.26
CA ILE A 233 0.21 -6.70 -15.59
C ILE A 233 -0.65 -5.84 -16.50
N PHE A 234 -1.98 -6.09 -16.54
CA PHE A 234 -2.90 -5.23 -17.28
C PHE A 234 -2.81 -3.78 -16.81
N SER A 235 -2.76 -3.55 -15.51
CA SER A 235 -2.70 -2.20 -14.97
C SER A 235 -1.43 -1.47 -15.38
N ILE A 236 -0.26 -2.11 -15.28
CA ILE A 236 1.02 -1.48 -15.59
C ILE A 236 1.17 -1.25 -17.10
N ILE A 237 0.90 -2.28 -17.91
CA ILE A 237 1.10 -2.20 -19.37
C ILE A 237 -0.02 -1.39 -20.01
N VAL A 238 -1.27 -1.76 -19.78
CA VAL A 238 -2.40 -1.12 -20.47
C VAL A 238 -2.75 0.20 -19.82
N GLN A 239 -3.07 0.24 -18.52
CA GLN A 239 -3.47 1.50 -17.89
C GLN A 239 -2.30 2.49 -17.81
N GLY A 240 -1.08 2.02 -17.49
CA GLY A 240 0.12 2.86 -17.41
C GLY A 240 0.45 3.57 -18.72
N LEU A 241 0.51 2.83 -19.85
CA LEU A 241 0.82 3.44 -21.15
C LEU A 241 -0.33 4.30 -21.71
N THR A 242 -1.58 3.99 -21.36
CA THR A 242 -2.76 4.73 -21.89
C THR A 242 -3.21 5.91 -21.03
N VAL A 243 -2.71 6.05 -19.79
CA VAL A 243 -3.18 7.09 -18.86
C VAL A 243 -3.01 8.50 -19.44
N GLY A 244 -1.87 8.78 -20.06
CA GLY A 244 -1.58 10.09 -20.65
C GLY A 244 -2.52 10.43 -21.81
N TRP A 245 -2.92 9.44 -22.58
CA TRP A 245 -3.91 9.59 -23.64
C TRP A 245 -5.31 9.85 -23.07
N VAL A 246 -5.70 9.13 -22.01
CA VAL A 246 -7.01 9.31 -21.35
C VAL A 246 -7.12 10.72 -20.77
N VAL A 247 -6.09 11.19 -20.08
CA VAL A 247 -6.04 12.55 -19.52
C VAL A 247 -6.29 13.60 -20.61
N LYS A 248 -5.58 13.52 -21.74
CA LYS A 248 -5.73 14.46 -22.86
C LYS A 248 -7.13 14.47 -23.47
N ARG A 249 -7.82 13.32 -23.51
CA ARG A 249 -9.17 13.23 -24.11
C ARG A 249 -10.30 13.63 -23.17
N VAL A 250 -10.13 13.38 -21.87
CA VAL A 250 -11.24 13.39 -20.91
C VAL A 250 -11.22 14.63 -20.02
N VAL A 251 -10.05 15.20 -19.75
CA VAL A 251 -9.94 16.48 -19.02
C VAL A 251 -10.19 17.62 -20.00
N ARG A 252 -11.22 18.41 -19.71
CA ARG A 252 -11.57 19.66 -20.40
C ARG A 252 -11.68 20.78 -19.40
#